data_AF-A0A0G0X9N5-F1
#
_entry.id   AF-A0A0G0X9N5-F1
#
_cell.length_a   1.000
_cell.length_b   1.000
_cell.length_c   1.000
_cell.angle_alpha   90.00
_cell.angle_beta   90.00
_cell.angle_gamma   90.00
#
_symmetry.space_group_name_H-M   'P 1'
#
loop_
_entity.id
_entity.type
_entity.pdbx_description
1 polymer ?
#
loop_
_entity_poly.entity_id
_entity_poly.type
_entity_poly.pdbx_seq_one_letter_code
_entity_poly.pdbx_strand_id
1 'polypeptide(L)' 'MKITELKKKYKDEWVLAEVVREDKFNQVIEAKPIAHSEKRSEVYRKLSEVKGKKHVTTIYTGKLPEKGMVYAFNAKSKI' A
#
# COMPACT_ATOMS: atom_id res chain seq x y z
N MET A 1 6.76 4.92 -11.03
CA MET A 1 6.61 6.20 -10.29
C MET A 1 7.32 6.04 -8.96
N LYS A 2 8.01 7.06 -8.45
CA LYS A 2 8.74 6.94 -7.17
C LYS A 2 7.75 6.84 -6.01
N ILE A 3 8.12 6.14 -4.94
CA ILE A 3 7.27 6.06 -3.74
C ILE A 3 6.94 7.44 -3.17
N THR A 4 7.89 8.38 -3.23
CA THR A 4 7.69 9.76 -2.79
C THR A 4 6.60 10.50 -3.58
N GLU A 5 6.45 10.20 -4.87
CA GLU A 5 5.40 10.76 -5.72
C GLU A 5 4.06 10.08 -5.47
N LEU A 6 4.05 8.76 -5.24
CA LEU A 6 2.85 8.02 -4.83
C LEU A 6 2.25 8.60 -3.55
N LYS A 7 3.09 8.88 -2.55
CA LYS A 7 2.66 9.49 -1.28
C LYS A 7 2.06 10.89 -1.45
N LYS A 8 2.52 11.66 -2.44
CA LYS A 8 1.96 12.98 -2.75
C LYS A 8 0.64 12.89 -3.50
N LYS A 9 0.53 11.92 -4.42
CA LYS A 9 -0.63 11.77 -5.31
C LYS A 9 -1.83 11.12 -4.63
N TYR A 10 -1.59 10.07 -3.85
CA TYR A 10 -2.62 9.31 -3.15
C TYR A 10 -2.40 9.53 -1.66
N LYS A 11 -2.85 10.64 -1.09
CA LYS A 11 -2.54 10.99 0.31
C LYS A 11 -3.48 10.25 1.27
N ASP A 12 -2.94 9.67 2.34
CA ASP A 12 -3.71 8.95 3.37
C ASP A 12 -4.53 7.76 2.83
N GLU A 13 -4.05 7.14 1.75
CA GLU A 13 -4.71 6.03 1.05
C GLU A 13 -3.86 4.75 1.07
N TRP A 14 -4.52 3.63 0.83
CA TRP A 14 -3.85 2.38 0.47
C TRP A 14 -3.67 2.32 -1.04
N VAL A 15 -2.49 1.93 -1.50
CA VAL A 15 -2.17 1.76 -2.92
C VAL A 15 -1.67 0.35 -3.16
N LEU A 16 -2.35 -0.39 -4.03
CA LEU A 16 -1.84 -1.60 -4.66
C LEU A 16 -1.00 -1.20 -5.87
N ALA A 17 0.23 -1.68 -5.94
CA ALA A 17 1.13 -1.35 -7.04
C ALA A 17 1.97 -2.55 -7.46
N GLU A 18 2.31 -2.60 -8.74
CA GLU A 18 3.33 -3.48 -9.28
C GLU A 18 4.71 -2.90 -8.94
N VAL A 19 5.58 -3.74 -8.36
CA VAL A 19 6.94 -3.36 -8.02
C VAL A 19 7.74 -3.27 -9.32
N VAL A 20 8.32 -2.09 -9.56
CA VAL A 20 9.16 -1.84 -10.75
C VAL A 20 10.63 -1.95 -10.39
N ARG A 21 11.03 -1.44 -9.22
CA ARG A 21 12.41 -1.48 -8.75
C ARG A 21 12.51 -1.46 -7.24
N GLU A 22 13.44 -2.25 -6.73
CA GLU A 22 13.83 -2.30 -5.33
C GLU A 22 15.28 -1.80 -5.18
N ASP A 23 15.62 -1.33 -3.98
CA ASP A 23 16.99 -1.04 -3.61
C ASP A 23 17.73 -2.29 -3.10
N LYS A 24 19.00 -2.12 -2.70
CA LYS A 24 19.84 -3.21 -2.17
C LYS A 24 19.32 -3.84 -0.86
N PHE A 25 18.32 -3.24 -0.22
CA PHE A 25 17.67 -3.73 0.99
C PHE A 25 16.26 -4.28 0.71
N ASN A 26 15.93 -4.54 -0.56
CA ASN A 26 14.60 -4.97 -1.02
C ASN A 26 13.49 -3.96 -0.68
N GLN A 27 13.82 -2.68 -0.49
CA GLN A 27 12.80 -1.65 -0.34
C GLN A 27 12.34 -1.18 -1.71
N VAL A 28 11.03 -1.17 -1.92
CA VAL A 28 10.43 -0.67 -3.16
C VAL A 28 10.71 0.82 -3.27
N ILE A 29 11.43 1.23 -4.31
CA ILE A 29 11.74 2.64 -4.59
C ILE A 29 10.91 3.19 -5.76
N GLU A 30 10.49 2.31 -6.65
CA GLU A 30 9.59 2.63 -7.76
C GLU A 30 8.52 1.56 -7.95
N ALA A 31 7.28 2.02 -8.16
CA ALA A 31 6.15 1.15 -8.38
C ALA A 31 5.18 1.76 -9.41
N LYS A 32 4.37 0.90 -10.03
CA LYS A 32 3.30 1.27 -10.95
C LYS A 32 1.96 1.03 -10.24
N PRO A 33 1.18 2.07 -9.91
CA PRO A 33 -0.09 1.91 -9.22
C PRO A 33 -1.09 1.12 -10.07
N ILE A 34 -1.79 0.18 -9.45
CA ILE A 34 -2.83 -0.67 -10.03
C ILE A 34 -4.20 -0.23 -9.51
N ALA A 35 -4.33 -0.04 -8.20
CA ALA A 35 -5.55 0.40 -7.53
C ALA A 35 -5.19 1.20 -6.27
N HIS A 36 -6.08 2.07 -5.83
CA HIS A 36 -5.96 2.78 -4.56
C HIS A 36 -7.34 2.98 -3.92
N SER A 37 -7.38 3.14 -2.60
CA SER A 37 -8.58 3.48 -1.84
C SER A 37 -8.19 3.88 -0.41
N GLU A 38 -8.96 4.76 0.21
CA GLU A 38 -8.88 5.02 1.65
C GLU A 38 -9.15 3.75 2.48
N LYS A 39 -9.97 2.83 1.94
CA LYS A 39 -10.34 1.57 2.61
C LYS A 39 -9.40 0.45 2.20
N ARG A 40 -8.63 -0.05 3.16
CA ARG A 40 -7.74 -1.22 2.99
C ARG A 40 -8.45 -2.42 2.37
N SER A 41 -9.69 -2.70 2.77
CA SER A 41 -10.46 -3.85 2.28
C SER A 41 -10.69 -3.81 0.76
N GLU A 42 -10.89 -2.63 0.18
CA GLU A 42 -11.10 -2.49 -1.27
C GLU A 42 -9.81 -2.80 -2.05
N VAL A 43 -8.67 -2.33 -1.55
CA VAL A 43 -7.34 -2.64 -2.10
C VAL A 43 -7.03 -4.13 -2.00
N TYR A 44 -7.38 -4.76 -0.88
CA TYR A 44 -7.19 -6.20 -0.68
C TYR A 44 -8.10 -7.05 -1.57
N ARG A 45 -9.35 -6.62 -1.80
CA ARG A 45 -10.22 -7.24 -2.79
C ARG A 45 -9.58 -7.16 -4.18
N LYS A 46 -9.06 -5.99 -4.57
CA LYS A 46 -8.34 -5.83 -5.85
C LYS A 46 -7.08 -6.68 -5.93
N LEU A 47 -6.34 -6.84 -4.85
CA LEU A 47 -5.18 -7.74 -4.79
C LEU A 47 -5.59 -9.18 -5.12
N SER A 48 -6.72 -9.68 -4.61
CA SER A 48 -7.22 -11.02 -4.92
C SER A 48 -7.63 -11.21 -6.39
N GLU A 49 -7.97 -10.12 -7.08
CA GLU A 49 -8.32 -10.12 -8.51
C GLU A 49 -7.08 -10.07 -9.43
N VAL A 50 -5.90 -9.74 -8.91
CA VAL A 50 -4.65 -9.71 -9.69
C VAL A 50 -4.26 -11.14 -10.03
N LYS A 51 -4.62 -11.58 -11.25
CA LYS A 51 -4.26 -12.90 -11.78
C LYS A 51 -2.78 -12.99 -12.12
N GLY A 52 -2.16 -14.10 -11.72
CA GLY A 52 -0.74 -14.36 -11.89
C GLY A 52 0.09 -13.63 -10.83
N LYS A 53 1.07 -14.33 -10.24
CA LYS A 53 1.95 -13.86 -9.15
C LYS A 53 2.88 -12.72 -9.62
N LYS A 54 2.31 -11.60 -10.05
CA LYS A 54 3.06 -10.39 -10.35
C LYS A 54 3.67 -9.90 -9.04
N HIS A 55 4.90 -9.42 -9.11
CA HIS A 55 5.60 -8.83 -7.97
C HIS A 55 4.86 -7.54 -7.57
N VAL A 56 3.91 -7.65 -6.67
CA VAL A 56 3.02 -6.55 -6.25
C VAL A 56 3.17 -6.28 -4.76
N THR A 57 2.89 -5.04 -4.38
CA THR A 57 2.96 -4.58 -2.99
C THR A 57 1.77 -3.69 -2.67
N THR A 58 1.42 -3.63 -1.39
CA THR A 58 0.45 -2.67 -0.85
C THR A 58 1.17 -1.65 0.01
N ILE A 59 1.01 -0.36 -0.33
CA ILE A 59 1.68 0.74 0.36
C ILE A 59 0.61 1.62 0.98
N TYR A 60 0.73 1.92 2.28
CA TYR A 60 -0.02 3.00 2.90
C TYR A 60 0.76 4.30 2.77
N THR A 61 0.11 5.35 2.29
CA THR A 61 0.74 6.63 1.96
C THR A 61 0.51 7.72 3.00
N GLY A 62 -0.27 7.43 4.04
CA GLY A 62 -0.51 8.36 5.14
C GLY A 62 0.65 8.45 6.13
N LYS A 63 0.42 9.22 7.20
CA LYS A 63 1.41 9.37 8.29
C LYS A 63 1.67 8.02 8.96
N LEU A 64 2.95 7.62 9.01
CA LEU A 64 3.36 6.47 9.82
C LEU A 64 3.32 6.84 11.31
N PRO A 65 3.05 5.87 12.20
CA PRO A 65 3.18 6.09 13.64
C PRO A 65 4.56 6.63 14.00
N GLU A 66 4.61 7.49 14.99
CA GLU A 66 5.88 7.96 15.56
C GLU A 66 6.66 6.79 16.17
N LYS A 67 7.98 6.94 16.28
CA LYS A 67 8.85 5.88 16.79
C LYS A 67 8.38 5.43 18.18
N GLY A 68 8.13 4.13 18.34
CA GLY A 68 7.63 3.55 19.59
C GLY A 68 6.11 3.52 19.72
N MET A 69 5.37 4.02 18.72
CA MET A 69 3.91 3.99 18.70
C MET A 69 3.37 2.97 17.70
N VAL A 70 2.18 2.45 17.99
CA VAL A 70 1.40 1.60 17.08
C VAL A 70 -0.01 2.16 16.97
N TYR A 71 -0.59 2.15 15.76
CA TYR A 71 -2.01 2.42 15.58
C TYR A 71 -2.76 1.10 15.49
N ALA A 72 -3.64 0.84 16.47
CA ALA A 72 -4.55 -0.29 16.47
C ALA A 72 -5.97 0.20 16.21
N PHE A 73 -6.64 -0.36 15.21
CA PHE A 73 -8.05 -0.07 14.93
C PHE A 73 -8.90 -1.12 15.62
N ASN A 74 -9.84 -0.67 16.46
CA ASN A 74 -10.83 -1.56 17.06
C ASN A 74 -11.90 -1.88 16.01
N ALA A 75 -11.68 -2.94 15.23
CA ALA A 75 -12.70 -3.48 14.36
C ALA A 75 -13.78 -4.11 15.25
N LYS A 76 -14.90 -3.42 15.46
CA LYS A 76 -16.13 -4.08 15.91
C LYS A 76 -16.56 -5.03 14.79
N SER A 77 -15.99 -6.24 14.77
CA SER A 77 -16.45 -7.32 13.92
C SER A 77 -17.84 -7.71 14.41
N LYS A 78 -18.89 -7.34 13.67
CA LYS A 78 -20.13 -8.10 13.69
C LYS A 78 -19.82 -9.41 12.97
N ILE A 79 -19.61 -10.48 13.75
CA ILE A 79 -19.69 -11.86 13.29
C ILE A 79 -21.17 -12.18 13.07
#